data_AF-A0A3N5WIU2-F1
#
_entry.id   AF-A0A3N5WIU2-F1
#
_cell.length_a   1.000
_cell.length_b   1.000
_cell.length_c   1.000
_cell.angle_alpha   90.00
_cell.angle_beta   90.00
_cell.angle_gamma   90.00
#
_symmetry.space_group_name_H-M   'P 1'
#
loop_
_entity.id
_entity.type
_entity.pdbx_description
1 polymer ?
#
loop_
_entity_poly.entity_id
_entity_poly.type
_entity_poly.pdbx_seq_one_letter_code
_entity_poly.pdbx_strand_id
1 'polypeptide(L)'
;MPGIYGAKKEIPLVLDKIVFKEVKIQGVLSQDVTSVLPAIKLAESRKYPLAKMITHRYSLEDAEKAVRLVGGEKPEEEPIKVVIVP
;
A
#
# COMPACT_ATOMS: atom_id res chain seq x y z
N MET A 1 5.45 -3.94 -7.91
CA MET A 1 4.87 -3.96 -6.55
C MET A 1 6.04 -4.11 -5.57
N PRO A 2 6.09 -3.37 -4.45
CA PRO A 2 7.15 -3.55 -3.47
C PRO A 2 7.26 -5.02 -3.06
N GLY A 3 8.47 -5.57 -3.03
CA GLY A 3 8.70 -6.99 -2.74
C GLY A 3 8.47 -7.97 -3.90
N ILE A 4 7.92 -7.54 -5.04
CA ILE A 4 7.77 -8.34 -6.27
C ILE A 4 8.45 -7.63 -7.43
N TYR A 5 9.64 -8.11 -7.78
CA TYR A 5 10.55 -7.45 -8.72
C TYR A 5 10.52 -8.02 -10.15
N GLY A 6 9.63 -9.00 -10.40
CA GLY A 6 9.47 -9.67 -11.68
C GLY A 6 10.24 -10.98 -11.77
N ALA A 7 9.72 -11.94 -12.54
CA ALA A 7 10.20 -13.34 -12.56
C ALA A 7 11.66 -13.51 -13.01
N LYS A 8 12.22 -12.54 -13.75
CA LYS A 8 13.58 -12.59 -14.30
C LYS A 8 14.60 -11.77 -13.49
N LYS A 9 14.16 -11.09 -12.43
CA LYS A 9 15.02 -10.18 -11.66
C LYS A 9 15.49 -10.85 -10.38
N GLU A 10 16.78 -11.15 -10.33
CA GLU A 10 17.42 -11.64 -9.11
C GLU A 10 17.72 -10.47 -8.16
N ILE A 11 17.46 -10.69 -6.87
CA ILE A 11 17.72 -9.72 -5.81
C ILE A 11 18.70 -10.36 -4.83
N PRO A 12 19.97 -9.89 -4.76
CA PRO A 12 20.95 -10.48 -3.87
C PRO A 12 20.57 -10.25 -2.41
N LEU A 13 20.60 -11.31 -1.60
CA LEU A 13 20.37 -11.27 -0.16
C LEU A 13 21.66 -11.57 0.58
N VAL A 14 21.98 -10.76 1.60
CA VAL A 14 23.16 -10.99 2.47
C VAL A 14 22.80 -12.09 3.49
N LEU A 15 22.93 -13.35 3.07
CA LEU A 15 22.51 -14.50 3.87
C LEU A 15 23.19 -14.57 5.24
N ASP A 16 24.47 -14.20 5.35
CA ASP A 16 25.18 -14.16 6.62
C ASP A 16 24.45 -13.33 7.68
N LYS A 17 23.90 -12.17 7.29
CA LYS A 17 23.14 -11.32 8.22
C LYS A 17 21.82 -11.96 8.64
N ILE A 18 21.21 -12.75 7.77
CA ILE A 18 19.97 -13.47 8.08
C ILE A 18 20.27 -14.61 9.05
N VAL A 19 21.33 -15.38 8.79
CA VAL A 19 21.74 -16.53 9.59
C VAL A 19 22.25 -16.10 10.97
N PHE A 20 23.24 -15.21 11.05
CA PHE A 20 23.83 -14.80 12.33
C PHE A 20 22.86 -14.07 13.25
N LYS A 21 21.76 -13.51 12.70
CA LYS A 21 20.72 -12.83 13.46
C LYS A 21 19.44 -13.65 13.59
N GLU A 22 19.43 -14.88 13.07
CA GLU A 22 18.27 -15.77 13.06
C GLU A 22 16.99 -15.07 12.53
N VAL A 23 17.14 -14.26 11.48
CA VAL A 23 16.06 -13.44 10.93
C VAL A 23 15.06 -14.32 10.18
N LYS A 24 13.78 -14.19 10.51
CA LYS A 24 12.67 -14.79 9.75
C LYS A 24 12.34 -13.95 8.50
N ILE A 25 12.35 -14.59 7.33
CA ILE A 25 11.81 -14.00 6.09
C ILE A 25 10.42 -14.58 5.84
N GLN A 26 9.42 -13.72 5.67
CA GLN A 26 8.03 -14.11 5.42
C GLN A 26 7.53 -13.38 4.18
N GLY A 27 7.19 -14.14 3.13
CA GLY A 27 6.43 -13.60 2.01
C GLY A 27 4.98 -13.36 2.41
N VAL A 28 4.42 -12.20 2.03
CA VAL A 28 3.01 -11.87 2.22
C VAL A 28 2.46 -11.32 0.93
N LEU A 29 1.29 -11.81 0.51
CA LEU A 29 0.61 -11.37 -0.69
C LEU A 29 -0.87 -11.22 -0.38
N SER A 30 -1.41 -10.02 -0.62
CA SER A 30 -2.83 -9.71 -0.43
C SER A 30 -3.31 -9.91 1.01
N GLN A 31 -4.63 -9.96 1.17
CA GLN A 31 -5.35 -10.12 2.42
C GLN A 31 -6.57 -11.04 2.22
N ASP A 32 -6.92 -11.84 3.23
CA ASP A 32 -8.09 -12.73 3.25
C ASP A 32 -9.16 -12.26 4.24
N VAL A 33 -10.30 -12.95 4.30
CA VAL A 33 -11.43 -12.61 5.19
C VAL A 33 -11.02 -12.52 6.67
N THR A 34 -10.12 -13.39 7.12
CA THR A 34 -9.66 -13.42 8.52
C THR A 34 -8.89 -12.15 8.89
N SER A 35 -8.25 -11.50 7.91
CA SER A 35 -7.56 -10.21 8.09
C SER A 35 -8.46 -8.98 7.89
N VAL A 36 -9.50 -9.08 7.04
CA VAL A 36 -10.43 -7.97 6.78
C VAL A 36 -11.35 -7.69 7.98
N LEU A 37 -11.85 -8.73 8.66
CA LEU A 37 -12.76 -8.55 9.81
C LEU A 37 -12.13 -7.72 10.95
N PRO A 38 -10.87 -7.98 11.38
CA PRO A 38 -10.16 -7.10 12.31
C PRO A 38 -9.95 -5.67 11.78
N ALA A 39 -9.67 -5.51 10.48
CA ALA A 39 -9.45 -4.19 9.89
C ALA A 39 -10.72 -3.32 9.94
N ILE A 40 -11.90 -3.92 9.72
CA ILE A 40 -13.20 -3.24 9.87
C ILE A 40 -13.38 -2.79 11.33
N LYS A 41 -13.20 -3.70 12.30
CA LYS A 41 -13.29 -3.37 13.74
C LYS A 41 -12.34 -2.24 14.13
N LEU A 42 -11.14 -2.22 13.55
CA LEU A 42 -10.17 -1.15 13.77
C LEU A 42 -10.69 0.20 13.24
N ALA A 43 -11.24 0.23 12.02
CA ALA A 43 -11.82 1.44 11.47
C ALA A 43 -13.02 1.94 12.30
N GLU A 44 -13.90 1.03 12.71
CA GLU A 44 -15.06 1.32 13.56
C GLU A 44 -14.68 1.85 14.93
N SER A 45 -13.55 1.40 15.48
CA SER A 45 -13.04 1.89 16.78
C SER A 45 -12.72 3.39 16.79
N ARG A 46 -12.53 4.00 15.61
CA ARG A 46 -12.11 5.41 15.43
C ARG A 46 -10.85 5.80 16.21
N LYS A 47 -10.05 4.83 16.67
CA LYS A 47 -8.82 5.04 17.43
C LYS A 47 -7.79 5.86 16.64
N TYR A 48 -7.77 5.70 15.32
CA TYR A 48 -6.86 6.39 14.43
C TYR A 48 -7.64 7.32 13.47
N PRO A 49 -7.10 8.51 13.15
CA PRO A 49 -7.78 9.46 12.26
C PRO A 49 -7.60 9.08 10.78
N LEU A 50 -8.10 7.90 10.38
CA LEU A 50 -7.89 7.33 9.05
C LEU A 50 -8.30 8.28 7.91
N ALA A 51 -9.31 9.13 8.14
CA ALA A 51 -9.74 10.14 7.18
C ALA A 51 -8.64 11.16 6.80
N LYS A 52 -7.66 11.41 7.69
CA LYS A 52 -6.51 12.29 7.40
C LYS A 52 -5.53 11.69 6.39
N MET A 53 -5.61 10.38 6.11
CA MET A 53 -4.81 9.76 5.06
C MET A 53 -5.32 10.11 3.66
N ILE A 54 -6.59 10.55 3.54
CA ILE A 54 -7.19 10.94 2.26
C ILE A 54 -6.68 12.33 1.88
N THR A 55 -5.66 12.37 1.04
CA THR A 55 -5.06 13.63 0.57
C THR A 55 -5.81 14.23 -0.61
N HIS A 56 -6.43 13.40 -1.45
CA HIS A 56 -7.18 13.87 -2.62
C HIS A 56 -8.53 13.18 -2.76
N ARG A 57 -9.51 13.95 -3.25
CA ARG A 57 -10.86 13.49 -3.61
C ARG A 57 -11.14 13.96 -5.01
N TYR A 58 -11.56 13.03 -5.86
CA TYR A 58 -11.98 13.31 -7.23
C TYR A 58 -13.41 12.83 -7.43
N SER A 59 -14.14 13.47 -8.35
CA SER A 59 -15.40 12.92 -8.83
C SER A 59 -15.15 11.72 -9.74
N LEU A 60 -16.22 11.02 -10.14
CA LEU A 60 -16.11 9.92 -11.09
C LEU A 60 -15.61 10.38 -12.47
N GLU A 61 -16.04 11.56 -12.93
CA GLU A 61 -15.63 12.15 -14.21
C GLU A 61 -14.12 12.44 -14.25
N ASP A 62 -13.53 12.72 -13.09
CA ASP A 62 -12.10 12.99 -12.93
C ASP A 62 -11.27 11.75 -12.53
N ALA A 63 -11.85 10.54 -12.58
CA ALA A 63 -11.16 9.31 -12.19
C ALA A 63 -9.83 9.09 -12.94
N GLU A 64 -9.75 9.47 -14.21
CA GLU A 64 -8.51 9.37 -14.98
C GLU A 64 -7.40 10.25 -14.40
N LYS A 65 -7.73 11.50 -14.00
CA LYS A 65 -6.77 12.41 -13.35
C LYS A 65 -6.27 11.80 -12.03
N ALA A 66 -7.17 11.18 -11.26
CA ALA A 66 -6.82 10.50 -10.02
C ALA A 66 -5.84 9.34 -10.25
N VAL A 67 -6.06 8.53 -11.29
CA VAL A 67 -5.18 7.40 -11.65
C VAL A 67 -3.80 7.88 -12.09
N ARG A 68 -3.72 8.92 -12.95
CA ARG A 68 -2.45 9.51 -13.40
C ARG A 68 -1.65 10.11 -12.24
N LEU A 69 -2.33 10.78 -11.30
CA LEU A 69 -1.71 11.29 -10.07
C LEU A 69 -1.05 10.16 -9.26
N VAL A 70 -1.77 9.08 -8.96
CA VAL A 70 -1.19 7.94 -8.20
C VAL A 70 -0.17 7.14 -9.00
N GLY A 71 -0.20 7.24 -10.34
CA GLY A 71 0.81 6.70 -11.24
C GLY A 71 2.15 7.44 -11.20
N GLY A 72 2.22 8.59 -10.52
CA GLY A 72 3.42 9.40 -10.41
C GLY A 72 3.66 10.37 -11.57
N GLU A 73 2.62 10.67 -12.36
CA GLU A 73 2.73 11.62 -13.49
C GLU A 73 2.76 13.10 -13.05
N LYS A 74 2.55 13.36 -11.75
CA LYS A 74 2.65 14.69 -11.13
C LYS A 74 3.65 14.67 -9.98
N PRO A 75 4.95 14.86 -10.25
CA PRO A 75 6.01 14.72 -9.25
C PRO A 75 5.97 15.78 -8.14
N GLU A 76 5.27 16.90 -8.37
CA GLU A 76 5.05 17.97 -7.38
C GLU A 76 3.99 17.62 -6.33
N GLU A 77 3.17 16.60 -6.59
CA GLU A 77 2.14 16.16 -5.66
C GLU A 77 2.59 14.92 -4.87
N GLU A 78 2.30 14.89 -3.57
CA GLU A 78 2.66 13.78 -2.67
C GLU A 78 1.40 13.02 -2.21
N PRO A 79 0.78 12.19 -3.07
CA PRO A 79 -0.46 11.49 -2.72
C PRO A 79 -0.21 10.35 -1.71
N ILE A 80 -1.04 10.27 -0.65
CA ILE A 80 -1.06 9.13 0.29
C ILE A 80 -2.23 8.20 -0.06
N LYS A 81 -3.47 8.71 0.04
CA LYS A 81 -4.68 8.00 -0.38
C LYS A 81 -5.53 8.94 -1.24
N VAL A 82 -5.75 8.53 -2.48
CA VAL A 82 -6.66 9.19 -3.42
C VAL A 82 -7.95 8.38 -3.46
N VAL A 83 -9.10 9.05 -3.38
CA VAL A 83 -10.42 8.41 -3.42
C VAL A 83 -11.29 9.05 -4.51
N ILE A 84 -12.14 8.22 -5.11
CA ILE A 84 -13.21 8.67 -5.99
C ILE A 84 -14.47 8.78 -5.14
N VAL A 85 -15.12 9.94 -5.18
CA VAL A 85 -16.39 10.23 -4.52
C VAL A 85 -17.43 10.41 -5.64
N PRO A 86 -18.34 9.43 -5.83
CA PRO A 86 -19.40 9.52 -6.83
C PRO A 86 -20.42 10.62 -6.53
#